data_AF-K2CV06-F1
#
_entry.id   AF-K2CV06-F1
#
_cell.length_a   1.000
_cell.length_b   1.000
_cell.length_c   1.000
_cell.angle_alpha   90.00
_cell.angle_beta   90.00
_cell.angle_gamma   90.00
#
_symmetry.space_group_name_H-M   'P 1'
#
loop_
_entity.id
_entity.type
_entity.pdbx_description
1 polymer ?
#
loop_
_entity_poly.entity_id
_entity_poly.type
_entity_poly.pdbx_seq_one_letter_code
_entity_poly.pdbx_strand_id
1 'polypeptide(L)'
;MVTKGVRHVFHLYVIQTAQRDTLQQRLAKAGIVTQVHYPWPLHKLPAFDFLKKAYRLPHSERMSQRALSLPMYPGLTQANVRQICRIVNQ
;
A
#
# COMPACT_ATOMS: atom_id res chain seq x y z
N MET A 1 10.47 9.03 1.77
CA MET A 1 11.65 9.35 2.61
C MET A 1 11.16 10.12 3.81
N VAL A 2 11.75 9.89 4.98
CA VAL A 2 11.52 10.73 6.17
C VAL A 2 12.53 11.87 6.19
N THR A 3 12.15 13.01 6.76
CA THR A 3 13.03 14.17 6.91
C THR A 3 14.28 13.80 7.71
N LYS A 4 15.41 14.47 7.45
CA LYS A 4 16.66 14.27 8.20
C LYS A 4 16.38 14.39 9.72
N GLY A 5 16.88 13.43 10.49
CA GLY A 5 16.67 13.36 11.95
C GLY A 5 15.37 12.69 12.39
N VAL A 6 14.46 12.35 11.47
CA VAL A 6 13.21 11.63 11.76
C VAL A 6 13.38 10.14 11.51
N ARG A 7 12.74 9.31 12.34
CA ARG A 7 12.66 7.85 12.15
C ARG A 7 11.21 7.45 11.94
N HIS A 8 11.00 6.50 11.02
CA HIS A 8 9.68 5.94 10.77
C HIS A 8 9.35 4.93 11.88
N VAL A 9 8.14 4.97 12.41
CA VAL A 9 7.64 3.99 13.40
C VAL A 9 7.03 2.74 12.74
N PHE A 10 6.90 2.74 11.41
CA PHE A 10 6.38 1.62 10.62
C PHE A 10 4.99 1.16 11.03
N HIS A 11 4.08 2.11 11.30
CA HIS A 11 2.65 1.80 11.43
C HIS A 11 2.14 1.00 10.22
N LEU A 12 2.63 1.31 9.02
CA LEU A 12 2.44 0.52 7.80
C LEU A 12 3.76 0.41 7.03
N TYR A 13 3.94 -0.71 6.31
CA TYR A 13 4.99 -0.86 5.31
C TYR A 13 4.35 -0.93 3.92
N VAL A 14 4.29 0.21 3.23
CA VAL A 14 3.56 0.35 1.97
C VAL A 14 4.52 0.30 0.79
N ILE A 15 4.28 -0.63 -0.14
CA ILE A 15 4.96 -0.69 -1.44
C ILE A 15 4.04 -0.18 -2.56
N GLN A 16 4.60 0.10 -3.73
CA GLN A 16 3.85 0.50 -4.92
C GLN A 16 4.16 -0.43 -6.10
N THR A 17 3.13 -0.94 -6.77
CA THR A 17 3.29 -1.73 -8.00
C THR A 17 2.13 -1.49 -8.96
N ALA A 18 2.38 -1.65 -10.26
CA ALA A 18 1.31 -1.61 -11.28
C ALA A 18 0.39 -2.83 -11.17
N GLN A 19 0.89 -3.94 -10.63
CA GLN A 19 0.20 -5.22 -10.52
C GLN A 19 -0.34 -5.45 -9.10
N ARG A 20 -0.88 -4.40 -8.47
CA ARG A 20 -1.24 -4.41 -7.04
C ARG A 20 -2.20 -5.53 -6.69
N ASP A 21 -3.27 -5.68 -7.46
CA ASP A 21 -4.29 -6.70 -7.21
C ASP A 21 -3.75 -8.11 -7.45
N THR A 22 -2.94 -8.30 -8.50
CA THR A 22 -2.28 -9.58 -8.78
C THR A 22 -1.30 -9.98 -7.67
N LEU A 23 -0.49 -9.05 -7.18
CA LEU A 23 0.43 -9.30 -6.07
C LEU A 23 -0.33 -9.61 -4.77
N GLN A 24 -1.40 -8.85 -4.49
CA GLN A 24 -2.26 -9.09 -3.33
C GLN A 24 -2.85 -10.50 -3.36
N GLN A 25 -3.34 -10.96 -4.53
CA GLN A 25 -3.86 -12.31 -4.70
C GLN A 25 -2.77 -13.39 -4.51
N ARG A 26 -1.56 -13.17 -5.03
CA ARG A 26 -0.43 -14.10 -4.86
C ARG A 26 -0.02 -14.24 -3.40
N LEU A 27 0.05 -13.14 -2.67
CA LEU A 27 0.32 -13.14 -1.23
C LEU A 27 -0.80 -13.84 -0.45
N ALA A 28 -2.06 -13.56 -0.78
CA ALA A 28 -3.22 -14.21 -0.15
C ALA A 28 -3.20 -15.74 -0.36
N LYS A 29 -2.87 -16.23 -1.57
CA LYS A 29 -2.72 -17.67 -1.85
C LYS A 29 -1.62 -18.34 -1.02
N ALA A 30 -0.64 -17.58 -0.54
CA ALA A 30 0.42 -18.06 0.35
C ALA A 30 0.10 -17.85 1.84
N GLY A 31 -1.14 -17.51 2.19
CA GLY A 31 -1.57 -17.25 3.57
C GLY A 31 -1.13 -15.89 4.13
N ILE A 32 -0.65 -14.97 3.28
CA ILE A 32 -0.15 -13.66 3.69
C ILE A 32 -1.24 -12.61 3.47
N VAL A 33 -1.77 -12.08 4.57
CA VAL A 33 -2.77 -11.01 4.54
C VAL A 33 -2.10 -9.66 4.26
N THR A 34 -2.68 -8.89 3.34
CA THR A 34 -2.25 -7.52 3.00
C THR A 34 -3.44 -6.58 2.97
N GLN A 35 -3.18 -5.29 3.06
CA GLN A 35 -4.23 -4.26 3.09
C GLN A 35 -3.94 -3.12 2.11
N VAL A 36 -4.98 -2.41 1.71
CA VAL A 36 -4.88 -1.28 0.78
C VAL A 36 -5.28 -0.01 1.52
N HIS A 37 -4.33 0.91 1.64
CA HIS A 37 -4.51 2.21 2.29
C HIS A 37 -4.14 3.32 1.29
N TYR A 38 -5.09 3.90 0.56
CA TYR A 38 -6.53 3.57 0.45
C TYR A 38 -6.87 3.28 -1.01
N PRO A 39 -7.92 2.50 -1.30
CA PRO A 39 -8.27 2.14 -2.68
C PRO A 39 -8.75 3.34 -3.53
N TRP A 40 -9.21 4.41 -2.88
CA TRP A 40 -9.72 5.61 -3.54
C TRP A 40 -9.10 6.86 -2.92
N PRO A 41 -8.69 7.84 -3.74
CA PRO A 41 -8.26 9.14 -3.23
C PRO A 41 -9.50 9.95 -2.81
N LEU A 42 -9.34 10.84 -1.82
CA LEU A 42 -10.45 11.57 -1.21
C LEU A 42 -11.32 12.32 -2.23
N HIS A 43 -10.72 13.00 -3.21
CA HIS A 43 -11.44 13.77 -4.23
C HIS A 43 -12.31 12.91 -5.17
N LYS A 44 -12.19 11.58 -5.15
CA LYS A 44 -13.07 10.68 -5.93
C LYS A 44 -14.25 10.16 -5.10
N LEU A 45 -14.19 10.27 -3.78
CA LEU A 45 -15.28 9.81 -2.90
C LEU A 45 -16.53 10.71 -3.07
N PRO A 46 -17.75 10.16 -2.99
CA PRO A 46 -19.00 10.93 -3.18
C PRO A 46 -19.12 12.15 -2.27
N ALA A 47 -18.63 12.04 -1.03
CA ALA A 47 -18.64 13.13 -0.06
C ALA A 47 -17.88 14.37 -0.52
N PHE A 48 -16.99 14.26 -1.52
CA PHE A 48 -16.16 15.35 -2.04
C PHE A 48 -16.52 15.73 -3.48
N ASP A 49 -17.70 15.38 -3.97
CA ASP A 49 -18.15 15.69 -5.33
C ASP A 49 -18.11 17.19 -5.66
N PHE A 50 -18.32 18.03 -4.64
CA PHE A 50 -18.22 19.49 -4.74
C PHE A 50 -16.80 19.98 -5.09
N LEU A 51 -15.76 19.15 -4.94
CA LEU A 51 -14.37 19.47 -5.29
C LEU A 51 -13.91 18.81 -6.61
N LYS A 52 -14.66 17.83 -7.15
CA LYS A 52 -14.19 16.96 -8.26
C LYS A 52 -13.76 17.71 -9.52
N LYS A 53 -14.46 18.78 -9.88
CA LYS A 53 -14.16 19.57 -11.10
C LYS A 53 -12.97 20.52 -10.91
N ALA A 54 -12.65 20.88 -9.67
CA ALA A 54 -11.66 21.91 -9.37
C ALA A 54 -10.22 21.38 -9.30
N TYR A 55 -10.03 20.07 -9.07
CA TYR A 55 -8.70 19.52 -8.81
C TYR A 55 -8.35 18.33 -9.69
N ARG A 56 -7.16 18.37 -10.29
CA ARG A 56 -6.49 17.22 -10.91
C ARG A 56 -5.36 16.78 -10.00
N LEU A 57 -5.51 15.62 -9.35
CA LEU A 57 -4.55 15.11 -8.35
C LEU A 57 -3.93 13.78 -8.83
N PRO A 58 -3.10 13.79 -9.89
CA PRO A 58 -2.62 12.58 -10.55
C PRO A 58 -1.76 11.70 -9.63
N HIS A 59 -1.04 12.29 -8.67
CA HIS A 59 -0.23 11.53 -7.71
C HIS A 59 -1.10 10.73 -6.75
N SER A 60 -2.20 11.31 -6.25
CA SER A 60 -3.14 10.63 -5.36
C SER A 60 -3.85 9.49 -6.10
N GLU A 61 -4.28 9.72 -7.35
CA GLU A 61 -4.91 8.73 -8.21
C GLU A 61 -3.94 7.57 -8.53
N ARG A 62 -2.69 7.90 -8.86
CA ARG A 62 -1.65 6.89 -9.11
C ARG A 62 -1.34 6.07 -7.86
N MET A 63 -1.27 6.71 -6.69
CA MET A 63 -0.97 6.01 -5.43
C MET A 63 -2.09 5.05 -5.04
N SER A 64 -3.36 5.48 -5.12
CA SER A 64 -4.50 4.65 -4.71
C SER A 64 -4.64 3.36 -5.51
N GLN A 65 -4.22 3.37 -6.78
CA GLN A 65 -4.24 2.21 -7.66
C GLN A 65 -3.05 1.25 -7.46
N ARG A 66 -1.99 1.69 -6.78
CA ARG A 66 -0.70 0.99 -6.75
C ARG A 66 -0.25 0.59 -5.35
N ALA A 67 -0.76 1.25 -4.32
CA ALA A 67 -0.35 1.04 -2.94
C ALA A 67 -0.81 -0.31 -2.40
N LEU A 68 0.12 -1.05 -1.79
CA LEU A 68 -0.16 -2.27 -1.04
C LEU A 68 0.61 -2.26 0.27
N SER A 69 -0.09 -2.42 1.38
CA SER A 69 0.50 -2.54 2.72
C SER A 69 0.85 -3.99 2.98
N LEU A 70 2.14 -4.26 3.18
CA LEU A 70 2.65 -5.57 3.59
C LEU A 70 2.48 -5.75 5.11
N PRO A 71 2.51 -7.01 5.61
CA PRO A 71 2.48 -7.26 7.04
C PRO A 71 3.58 -6.49 7.78
N MET A 72 3.21 -5.81 8.86
CA MET A 72 4.14 -5.11 9.74
C MET A 72 3.57 -5.10 11.15
N TYR A 73 4.16 -5.90 12.04
CA TYR A 73 3.78 -6.01 13.44
C TYR A 73 4.94 -6.62 14.25
N PRO A 74 5.01 -6.41 15.58
CA PRO A 74 6.18 -6.81 16.39
C PRO A 74 6.54 -8.30 16.33
N GLY A 75 5.56 -9.18 16.15
CA GLY A 75 5.75 -10.63 16.07
C GLY A 75 6.11 -11.17 14.68
N LEU A 76 6.38 -10.32 13.69
CA LEU A 76 6.70 -10.77 12.34
C LEU A 76 8.09 -11.41 12.29
N THR A 77 8.15 -12.73 12.13
CA THR A 77 9.42 -13.48 12.16
C THR A 77 10.25 -13.24 10.89
N GLN A 78 11.57 -13.44 11.00
CA GLN A 78 12.48 -13.37 9.85
C GLN A 78 12.13 -14.38 8.75
N ALA A 79 11.58 -15.55 9.11
CA ALA A 79 11.10 -16.52 8.13
C ALA A 79 9.91 -15.98 7.34
N ASN A 80 8.93 -15.35 8.02
CA ASN A 80 7.79 -14.70 7.38
C ASN A 80 8.25 -13.56 6.47
N VAL A 81 9.19 -12.72 6.91
CA VAL A 81 9.77 -11.65 6.09
C VAL A 81 10.40 -12.21 4.82
N ARG A 82 11.23 -13.26 4.92
CA ARG A 82 11.84 -13.90 3.74
C ARG A 82 10.79 -14.45 2.78
N GLN A 83 9.73 -15.08 3.29
CA GLN A 83 8.64 -15.60 2.46
C GLN A 83 7.90 -14.46 1.72
N ILE A 84 7.59 -13.36 2.42
CA ILE A 84 6.97 -12.17 1.82
C ILE A 84 7.88 -11.62 0.72
N CYS A 85 9.16 -11.38 1.01
CA CYS A 85 10.12 -10.86 0.03
C CYS A 85 10.27 -11.78 -1.20
N ARG A 86 10.30 -13.10 -0.99
CA ARG A 86 10.37 -14.07 -2.10
C ARG A 86 9.17 -13.95 -3.04
N ILE A 87 7.96 -13.81 -2.51
CA ILE A 87 6.75 -13.69 -3.34
C ILE A 87 6.69 -12.32 -4.03
N VAL A 88 7.13 -11.26 -3.37
CA VAL A 88 7.19 -9.91 -3.95
C VAL A 88 8.20 -9.82 -5.11
N ASN A 89 9.32 -10.54 -5.04
CA ASN A 89 10.41 -10.49 -6.03
C ASN A 89 10.27 -11.48 -7.20
N GLN A 90 9.21 -12.27 -7.24
CA GLN A 90 8.87 -13.15 -8.35
C GLN A 90 8.02 -12.39 -9.38
#